data_AF-N8PS80-F1
#
_entry.id   AF-N8PS80-F1
#
_cell.length_a   1.000
_cell.length_b   1.000
_cell.length_c   1.000
_cell.angle_alpha   90.00
_cell.angle_beta   90.00
_cell.angle_gamma   90.00
#
_symmetry.space_group_name_H-M   'P 1'
#
loop_
_entity.id
_entity.type
_entity.pdbx_description
1 polymer ?
#
loop_
_entity_poly.entity_id
_entity_poly.type
_entity_poly.pdbx_seq_one_letter_code
_entity_poly.pdbx_strand_id
1 'polypeptide(L)'
;MGKHSYFKHWAIAMGLLFITAILCAQLQKLYSETHLAILVFALIGVLGLLFSTLFAWLQVETRNSYYSTWLFVGFLSLTLLLSTYLYHTVSIDWAAVSDGDTQLTLYQEIVTSDITFWMAFISPFLFSILTYVFRSKTARMKN
;
A
#
# COMPACT_ATOMS: atom_id res chain seq x y z
N MET A 1 -0.86 20.91 20.06
CA MET A 1 -1.17 20.90 18.61
C MET A 1 -0.74 19.62 17.89
N GLY A 2 0.46 19.08 18.12
CA GLY A 2 0.96 17.87 17.41
C GLY A 2 0.13 16.59 17.58
N LYS A 3 -0.37 16.28 18.79
CA LYS A 3 -1.16 15.06 19.06
C LYS A 3 -2.46 14.97 18.25
N HIS A 4 -3.16 16.09 18.08
CA HIS A 4 -4.40 16.14 17.31
C HIS A 4 -4.15 16.00 15.80
N SER A 5 -3.05 16.57 15.30
CA SER A 5 -2.62 16.42 13.90
C SER A 5 -2.20 14.98 13.62
N TYR A 6 -1.40 14.37 14.49
CA TYR A 6 -1.03 12.95 14.42
C TYR A 6 -2.27 12.05 14.31
N PHE A 7 -3.23 12.22 15.22
CA PHE A 7 -4.42 11.37 15.24
C PHE A 7 -5.25 11.51 13.96
N LYS A 8 -5.33 12.70 13.36
CA LYS A 8 -6.00 12.91 12.08
C LYS A 8 -5.30 12.19 10.93
N HIS A 9 -3.97 12.31 10.81
CA HIS A 9 -3.22 11.57 9.80
C HIS A 9 -3.37 10.06 9.97
N TRP A 10 -3.28 9.59 11.21
CA TRP A 10 -3.44 8.18 11.56
C TRP A 10 -4.83 7.66 11.21
N ALA A 11 -5.89 8.40 11.57
CA ALA A 11 -7.27 8.00 11.31
C ALA A 11 -7.58 7.95 9.80
N ILE A 12 -7.06 8.90 9.02
CA ILE A 12 -7.20 8.87 7.55
C ILE A 12 -6.49 7.65 6.98
N ALA A 13 -5.24 7.40 7.38
CA ALA A 13 -4.45 6.29 6.87
C ALA A 13 -5.09 4.93 7.23
N MET A 14 -5.43 4.75 8.51
CA MET A 14 -6.02 3.53 9.02
C MET A 14 -7.41 3.29 8.43
N GLY A 15 -8.24 4.32 8.29
CA GLY A 15 -9.57 4.20 7.70
C GLY A 15 -9.52 3.72 6.25
N LEU A 16 -8.64 4.30 5.43
CA LEU A 16 -8.45 3.86 4.04
C LEU A 16 -7.94 2.42 3.97
N LEU A 17 -6.89 2.09 4.72
CA LEU A 17 -6.29 0.75 4.70
C LEU A 17 -7.21 -0.32 5.29
N PHE A 18 -8.07 0.03 6.24
CA PHE A 18 -9.09 -0.87 6.76
C PHE A 18 -10.14 -1.21 5.68
N ILE A 19 -10.62 -0.20 4.94
CA ILE A 19 -11.51 -0.43 3.80
C ILE A 19 -10.81 -1.29 2.74
N THR A 20 -9.54 -1.02 2.44
CA THR A 20 -8.73 -1.83 1.52
C THR A 20 -8.62 -3.28 1.98
N ALA A 21 -8.36 -3.52 3.27
CA ALA A 21 -8.28 -4.87 3.82
C ALA A 21 -9.60 -5.63 3.63
N ILE A 22 -10.74 -4.98 3.88
CA ILE A 22 -12.07 -5.56 3.62
C ILE A 22 -12.22 -5.92 2.14
N LEU A 23 -11.93 -4.98 1.24
CA LEU A 23 -12.09 -5.20 -0.21
C LEU A 23 -11.18 -6.32 -0.73
N CYS A 24 -9.92 -6.35 -0.32
CA CYS A 24 -8.98 -7.42 -0.70
C CYS A 24 -9.42 -8.78 -0.16
N ALA A 25 -9.95 -8.82 1.07
CA ALA A 25 -10.51 -10.05 1.63
C ALA A 25 -11.77 -10.52 0.87
N GLN A 26 -12.64 -9.60 0.45
CA GLN A 26 -13.79 -9.96 -0.40
C GLN A 26 -13.34 -10.49 -1.77
N LEU A 27 -12.32 -9.88 -2.39
CA LEU A 27 -11.72 -10.41 -3.63
C LEU A 27 -11.15 -11.82 -3.42
N GLN A 28 -10.42 -12.03 -2.32
CA GLN A 28 -9.90 -13.35 -1.98
C GLN A 28 -11.02 -14.38 -1.80
N LYS A 29 -12.12 -14.01 -1.16
CA LYS A 29 -13.30 -14.87 -1.00
C LYS A 29 -13.99 -15.19 -2.33
N LEU A 30 -13.96 -14.25 -3.28
CA LEU A 30 -14.60 -14.41 -4.59
C LEU A 30 -13.81 -15.35 -5.50
N TYR A 31 -12.49 -15.25 -5.51
CA TYR A 31 -11.62 -15.97 -6.44
C TYR A 31 -10.90 -17.18 -5.82
N SER A 32 -11.00 -17.39 -4.50
CA SER A 32 -10.24 -18.40 -3.77
C SER A 32 -11.01 -18.94 -2.55
N GLU A 33 -10.35 -19.78 -1.76
CA GLU A 33 -10.92 -20.42 -0.57
C GLU A 33 -11.27 -19.40 0.52
N THR A 34 -12.41 -19.61 1.18
CA THR A 34 -12.95 -18.65 2.17
C THR A 34 -12.01 -18.43 3.36
N HIS A 35 -11.22 -19.45 3.74
CA HIS A 35 -10.25 -19.35 4.84
C HIS A 35 -9.10 -18.39 4.54
N LEU A 36 -8.72 -18.26 3.26
CA LEU A 36 -7.64 -17.35 2.84
C LEU A 36 -8.08 -15.88 2.94
N ALA A 37 -9.37 -15.59 2.83
CA ALA A 37 -9.90 -14.23 2.97
C ALA A 37 -9.62 -13.64 4.36
N ILE A 38 -9.74 -14.45 5.41
CA ILE A 38 -9.44 -14.02 6.79
C ILE A 38 -7.94 -13.73 6.95
N LEU A 39 -7.08 -14.54 6.33
CA LEU A 39 -5.63 -14.32 6.34
C LEU A 39 -5.25 -13.03 5.62
N VAL A 40 -5.81 -12.77 4.43
CA VAL A 40 -5.58 -11.52 3.68
C VAL A 40 -6.05 -10.30 4.48
N PHE A 41 -7.24 -10.38 5.09
CA PHE A 41 -7.75 -9.33 5.96
C PHE A 41 -6.81 -9.05 7.14
N ALA A 42 -6.38 -10.10 7.84
CA ALA A 42 -5.48 -9.98 8.98
C ALA A 42 -4.11 -9.40 8.56
N LEU A 43 -3.54 -9.88 7.45
CA LEU A 43 -2.25 -9.43 6.95
C LEU A 43 -2.29 -7.94 6.60
N ILE A 44 -3.23 -7.51 5.74
CA ILE A 44 -3.34 -6.10 5.34
C ILE A 44 -3.76 -5.24 6.54
N GLY A 45 -4.59 -5.75 7.43
CA GLY A 45 -5.00 -5.02 8.64
C GLY A 45 -3.84 -4.73 9.59
N VAL A 46 -3.01 -5.74 9.90
CA VAL A 46 -1.84 -5.59 10.78
C VAL A 46 -0.79 -4.69 10.13
N LEU A 47 -0.47 -4.93 8.85
CA LEU A 47 0.47 -4.08 8.12
C LEU A 47 -0.06 -2.64 8.01
N GLY A 48 -1.36 -2.47 7.79
CA GLY A 48 -2.01 -1.18 7.71
C GLY A 48 -1.95 -0.41 9.04
N LEU A 49 -2.06 -1.11 10.17
CA LEU A 49 -1.91 -0.51 11.51
C LEU A 49 -0.48 -0.04 11.76
N LEU A 50 0.52 -0.88 11.46
CA LEU A 50 1.93 -0.53 11.58
C LEU A 50 2.29 0.63 10.66
N PHE A 51 1.89 0.54 9.40
CA PHE A 51 2.05 1.58 8.40
C PHE A 51 1.43 2.89 8.87
N SER A 52 0.16 2.88 9.28
CA SER A 52 -0.55 4.11 9.67
C SER A 52 0.10 4.80 10.87
N THR A 53 0.62 4.02 11.80
CA THR A 53 1.35 4.51 12.98
C THR A 53 2.63 5.25 12.58
N LEU A 54 3.49 4.58 11.80
CA LEU A 54 4.75 5.15 11.34
C LEU A 54 4.53 6.33 10.37
N PHE A 55 3.56 6.19 9.47
CA PHE A 55 3.28 7.18 8.45
C PHE A 55 2.68 8.45 9.06
N ALA A 56 1.75 8.35 10.01
CA ALA A 56 1.21 9.51 10.71
C ALA A 56 2.29 10.31 11.45
N TRP A 57 3.25 9.62 12.08
CA TRP A 57 4.40 10.27 12.68
C TRP A 57 5.22 11.03 11.62
N LEU A 58 5.55 10.38 10.50
CA LEU A 58 6.27 11.02 9.40
C LEU A 58 5.52 12.22 8.82
N GLN A 59 4.19 12.15 8.66
CA GLN A 59 3.38 13.24 8.12
C GLN A 59 3.43 14.47 9.03
N VAL A 60 3.41 14.28 10.35
CA VAL A 60 3.56 15.36 11.33
C VAL A 60 4.96 15.97 11.26
N GLU A 61 6.00 15.13 11.22
CA GLU A 61 7.40 15.59 11.18
C GLU A 61 7.68 16.39 9.90
N THR A 62 7.21 15.86 8.76
CA THR A 62 7.31 16.53 7.46
C THR A 62 6.31 17.67 7.28
N ARG A 63 5.43 17.94 8.26
CA ARG A 63 4.37 18.96 8.19
C ARG A 63 3.57 18.87 6.89
N ASN A 64 3.27 17.65 6.44
CA ASN A 64 2.48 17.43 5.25
C ASN A 64 0.99 17.66 5.55
N SER A 65 0.23 17.97 4.50
CA SER A 65 -1.21 18.24 4.64
C SER A 65 -1.99 16.93 4.81
N TYR A 66 -3.19 17.01 5.41
CA TYR A 66 -4.10 15.86 5.46
C TYR A 66 -4.50 15.36 4.06
N TYR A 67 -4.57 16.26 3.08
CA TYR A 67 -4.82 15.91 1.68
C TYR A 67 -3.68 15.05 1.09
N SER A 68 -2.42 15.39 1.40
CA SER A 68 -1.26 14.59 1.00
C SER A 68 -1.33 13.18 1.59
N THR A 69 -1.71 13.06 2.87
CA THR A 69 -1.92 11.74 3.49
C THR A 69 -3.00 10.94 2.78
N TRP A 70 -4.15 11.56 2.50
CA TRP A 70 -5.23 10.91 1.79
C TRP A 70 -4.78 10.43 0.39
N LEU A 71 -4.05 11.26 -0.36
CA LEU A 71 -3.53 10.90 -1.68
C LEU A 71 -2.53 9.74 -1.61
N PHE A 72 -1.53 9.82 -0.73
CA PHE A 72 -0.48 8.81 -0.65
C PHE A 72 -1.02 7.46 -0.19
N VAL A 73 -1.90 7.46 0.81
CA VAL A 73 -2.52 6.23 1.30
C VAL A 73 -3.59 5.73 0.32
N GLY A 74 -4.32 6.62 -0.35
CA GLY A 74 -5.27 6.27 -1.41
C GLY A 74 -4.57 5.58 -2.59
N PHE A 75 -3.41 6.09 -3.01
CA PHE A 75 -2.61 5.44 -4.05
C PHE A 75 -2.11 4.05 -3.62
N LEU A 76 -1.60 3.91 -2.39
CA LEU A 76 -1.26 2.61 -1.81
C LEU A 76 -2.47 1.67 -1.82
N SER A 77 -3.62 2.16 -1.37
CA SER A 77 -4.88 1.40 -1.29
C SER A 77 -5.31 0.84 -2.64
N LEU A 78 -5.28 1.68 -3.68
CA LEU A 78 -5.59 1.28 -5.05
C LEU A 78 -4.58 0.28 -5.59
N THR A 79 -3.29 0.48 -5.30
CA THR A 79 -2.22 -0.43 -5.71
C THR A 79 -2.41 -1.81 -5.09
N LEU A 80 -2.68 -1.90 -3.79
CA LEU A 80 -2.92 -3.18 -3.10
C LEU A 80 -4.17 -3.90 -3.65
N LEU A 81 -5.24 -3.16 -3.91
CA LEU A 81 -6.46 -3.72 -4.48
C LEU A 81 -6.21 -4.27 -5.89
N LEU A 82 -5.52 -3.49 -6.73
CA LEU A 82 -5.16 -3.90 -8.08
C LEU A 82 -4.23 -5.11 -8.08
N SER A 83 -3.19 -5.12 -7.24
CA SER A 83 -2.28 -6.27 -7.10
C SER A 83 -3.03 -7.53 -6.66
N THR A 84 -3.92 -7.41 -5.68
CA THR A 84 -4.75 -8.55 -5.22
C THR A 84 -5.64 -9.08 -6.35
N TYR A 85 -6.29 -8.18 -7.10
CA TYR A 85 -7.11 -8.57 -8.24
C TYR A 85 -6.30 -9.25 -9.35
N LEU A 86 -5.14 -8.69 -9.71
CA LEU A 86 -4.28 -9.24 -10.76
C LEU A 86 -3.70 -10.59 -10.36
N TYR A 87 -3.34 -10.78 -9.09
CA TYR A 87 -2.87 -12.06 -8.57
C TYR A 87 -3.86 -13.21 -8.86
N HIS A 88 -5.16 -12.93 -8.79
CA HIS A 88 -6.22 -13.92 -9.06
C HIS A 88 -6.60 -14.06 -10.52
N THR A 89 -6.40 -13.02 -11.33
CA THR A 89 -6.90 -12.98 -12.72
C THR A 89 -5.85 -13.23 -13.78
N VAL A 90 -4.57 -13.08 -13.43
CA VAL A 90 -3.46 -13.41 -14.34
C VAL A 90 -3.27 -14.92 -14.37
N SER A 91 -3.53 -15.53 -15.53
CA SER A 91 -3.34 -16.97 -15.73
C SER A 91 -1.84 -17.31 -15.75
N ILE A 92 -1.43 -18.17 -14.82
CA ILE A 92 -0.08 -18.72 -14.72
C ILE A 92 -0.20 -20.23 -14.67
N ASP A 93 0.48 -20.92 -15.58
CA ASP A 93 0.61 -22.37 -15.54
C ASP A 93 1.73 -22.74 -14.55
N TRP A 94 1.36 -22.86 -13.28
CA TRP A 94 2.31 -23.19 -12.22
C TRP A 94 2.96 -24.57 -12.39
N ALA A 95 2.31 -25.50 -13.11
CA ALA A 95 2.89 -26.82 -13.38
C ALA A 95 4.04 -26.68 -14.37
N ALA A 96 3.82 -26.00 -15.50
CA ALA A 96 4.86 -25.75 -16.50
C ALA A 96 6.00 -24.86 -15.98
N VAL A 97 5.75 -23.97 -15.02
CA VAL A 97 6.81 -23.19 -14.35
C VAL A 97 7.61 -24.05 -13.37
N SER A 98 6.94 -24.91 -12.60
CA SER A 98 7.59 -25.79 -11.62
C SER A 98 8.48 -26.84 -12.28
N ASP A 99 8.06 -27.36 -13.43
CA ASP A 99 8.82 -28.36 -14.20
C ASP A 99 9.98 -27.72 -15.00
N GLY A 100 10.09 -26.39 -14.98
CA GLY A 100 11.14 -25.64 -15.68
C GLY A 100 10.90 -25.49 -17.18
N ASP A 101 9.75 -25.96 -17.68
CA ASP A 101 9.37 -25.93 -19.09
C ASP A 101 9.06 -24.52 -19.60
N THR A 102 8.63 -23.62 -18.70
CA THR A 102 8.32 -22.23 -19.03
C THR A 102 8.80 -21.26 -17.95
N GLN A 103 9.33 -20.12 -18.36
CA GLN A 103 9.64 -19.01 -17.46
C GLN A 103 8.46 -18.04 -17.39
N LEU A 104 8.25 -17.44 -16.22
CA LEU A 104 7.27 -16.38 -16.04
C LEU A 104 7.61 -15.20 -16.96
N THR A 105 6.59 -14.63 -17.59
CA THR A 105 6.75 -13.34 -18.25
C THR A 105 7.02 -12.25 -17.20
N LEU A 106 7.71 -11.18 -17.60
CA LEU A 106 8.02 -10.06 -16.70
C LEU A 106 6.76 -9.47 -16.05
N TYR A 107 5.63 -9.46 -16.75
CA TYR A 107 4.34 -9.04 -16.18
C TYR A 107 3.86 -9.97 -15.06
N GLN A 108 3.89 -11.29 -15.29
CA GLN A 108 3.50 -12.29 -14.28
C GLN A 108 4.44 -12.25 -13.08
N GLU A 109 5.74 -12.08 -13.32
CA GLU A 109 6.75 -11.93 -12.26
C GLU A 109 6.45 -10.71 -11.39
N ILE A 110 6.18 -9.55 -11.97
CA ILE A 110 5.83 -8.34 -11.21
C ILE A 110 4.55 -8.54 -10.37
N VAL A 111 3.52 -9.17 -10.95
CA VAL A 111 2.22 -9.40 -10.28
C VAL A 111 2.35 -10.36 -9.10
N THR A 112 3.23 -11.35 -9.19
CA THR A 112 3.44 -12.38 -8.16
C THR A 112 4.59 -12.07 -7.21
N SER A 113 5.32 -10.97 -7.44
CA SER A 113 6.50 -10.62 -6.66
C SER A 113 6.17 -10.01 -5.31
N ASP A 114 6.72 -10.60 -4.26
CA ASP A 114 6.72 -10.04 -2.90
C ASP A 114 7.38 -8.66 -2.86
N ILE A 115 8.40 -8.43 -3.69
CA ILE A 115 9.10 -7.13 -3.74
C ILE A 115 8.15 -6.05 -4.22
N THR A 116 7.33 -6.31 -5.24
CA THR A 116 6.31 -5.36 -5.72
C THR A 116 5.36 -4.97 -4.59
N PHE A 117 4.91 -5.95 -3.80
CA PHE A 117 4.04 -5.73 -2.65
C PHE A 117 4.71 -4.83 -1.58
N TRP A 118 5.95 -5.13 -1.19
CA TRP A 118 6.67 -4.32 -0.19
C TRP A 118 6.99 -2.92 -0.69
N MET A 119 7.34 -2.78 -1.97
CA MET A 119 7.60 -1.48 -2.60
C MET A 119 6.36 -0.59 -2.61
N ALA A 120 5.16 -1.18 -2.76
CA ALA A 120 3.92 -0.43 -2.63
C ALA A 120 3.84 0.28 -1.26
N PHE A 121 4.13 -0.43 -0.16
CA PHE A 121 4.13 0.14 1.20
C PHE A 121 5.25 1.16 1.46
N ILE A 122 6.40 1.05 0.78
CA ILE A 122 7.50 2.01 0.92
C ILE A 122 7.19 3.33 0.20
N SER A 123 6.47 3.25 -0.93
CA SER A 123 6.24 4.40 -1.82
C SER A 123 5.65 5.65 -1.13
N PRO A 124 4.66 5.58 -0.21
CA PRO A 124 4.11 6.75 0.46
C PRO A 124 5.15 7.48 1.30
N PHE A 125 6.07 6.76 1.95
CA PHE A 125 7.14 7.35 2.76
C PHE A 125 8.09 8.16 1.89
N LEU A 126 8.51 7.61 0.75
CA LEU A 126 9.37 8.30 -0.21
C LEU A 126 8.69 9.57 -0.73
N PHE A 127 7.44 9.48 -1.18
CA PHE A 127 6.71 10.65 -1.66
C PHE A 127 6.52 11.72 -0.57
N SER A 128 6.24 11.32 0.67
CA SER A 128 6.15 12.24 1.80
C SER A 128 7.45 13.00 2.07
N ILE A 129 8.60 12.33 1.97
CA ILE A 129 9.91 12.97 2.14
C ILE A 129 10.21 13.89 0.96
N LEU A 130 9.92 13.44 -0.27
CA LEU A 130 10.14 14.23 -1.48
C LEU A 130 9.32 15.53 -1.47
N THR A 131 8.04 15.49 -1.10
CA THR A 131 7.22 16.71 -1.00
C THR A 131 7.78 17.70 0.03
N TYR A 132 8.28 17.20 1.15
CA TYR A 132 8.95 18.02 2.15
C TYR A 132 10.21 18.68 1.57
N VAL A 133 11.08 17.91 0.92
CA VAL A 133 12.32 18.41 0.30
C VAL A 133 12.01 19.48 -0.73
N PHE A 134 11.09 19.23 -1.65
CA PHE A 134 10.72 20.22 -2.69
C PHE A 134 10.17 21.51 -2.08
N ARG A 135 9.25 21.41 -1.11
CA ARG A 135 8.68 22.59 -0.45
C ARG A 135 9.75 23.39 0.30
N SER A 136 10.69 22.71 0.96
CA SER A 136 11.79 23.36 1.67
C SER A 136 12.74 24.12 0.73
N LYS A 137 13.06 23.54 -0.44
CA LYS A 137 13.86 24.19 -1.48
C LYS A 137 13.15 25.42 -2.05
N THR A 138 11.87 25.29 -2.38
CA THR A 138 11.06 26.40 -2.90
C THR A 138 10.96 27.56 -1.91
N ALA A 139 10.85 27.28 -0.61
CA ALA A 139 10.84 28.33 0.41
C ALA A 139 12.19 29.08 0.49
N ARG A 140 13.31 28.37 0.33
CA ARG A 140 14.65 29.00 0.31
C ARG A 140 14.89 29.88 -0.91
N MET A 141 14.34 29.54 -2.07
CA MET A 141 14.52 30.34 -3.30
C MET A 141 13.68 31.63 -3.33
N LYS A 142 12.70 31.78 -2.43
CA LYS A 142 11.84 32.96 -2.35
C LYS A 142 12.34 34.02 -1.36
N ASN A 143 13.33 33.68 -0.54
CA ASN A 143 14.00 34.58 0.41
C ASN A 143 15.34 35.06 -0.16
#